data_AF-A0A352PR07-F1
#
_entry.id   AF-A0A352PR07-F1
#
_cell.length_a   1.000
_cell.length_b   1.000
_cell.length_c   1.000
_cell.angle_alpha   90.00
_cell.angle_beta   90.00
_cell.angle_gamma   90.00
#
_symmetry.space_group_name_H-M   'P 1'
#
loop_
_entity.id
_entity.type
_entity.pdbx_description
1 polymer ?
#
loop_
_entity_poly.entity_id
_entity_poly.type
_entity_poly.pdbx_seq_one_letter_code
_entity_poly.pdbx_strand_id
1 'polypeptide(L)'
;GGTKCGMRATRGAVEKVVIRDHDVSYGTIGRAKARGVCGSGLIDTIAELMVHHIIDQSGRFINFDHPRVRVVEDVAEFVIAPENRSETGEAVVVTED
;
A
#
# COMPACT_ATOMS: atom_id res chain seq x y z
N GLY A 1 -16.91 -5.29 -2.28
CA GLY A 1 -16.31 -3.98 -2.02
C GLY A 1 -15.08 -4.20 -1.18
N GLY A 2 -13.96 -4.42 -1.83
CA GLY A 2 -12.69 -4.70 -1.18
C GLY A 2 -11.59 -4.25 -2.11
N THR A 3 -10.60 -3.58 -1.55
CA THR A 3 -9.37 -3.22 -2.28
C THR A 3 -8.69 -4.50 -2.78
N LYS A 4 -7.97 -4.42 -3.90
CA LYS A 4 -7.30 -5.56 -4.57
C LYS A 4 -6.52 -6.47 -3.60
N CYS A 5 -5.82 -5.88 -2.64
CA CYS A 5 -5.04 -6.61 -1.63
C CYS A 5 -5.67 -6.58 -0.22
N GLY A 6 -6.96 -6.21 -0.10
CA GLY A 6 -7.65 -6.09 1.18
C GLY A 6 -7.83 -7.45 1.87
N MET A 7 -7.54 -7.50 3.17
CA MET A 7 -7.71 -8.72 3.98
C MET A 7 -8.15 -8.42 5.42
N ARG A 8 -8.61 -9.45 6.14
CA ARG A 8 -8.90 -9.34 7.58
C ARG A 8 -7.61 -9.10 8.38
N ALA A 9 -7.74 -8.38 9.49
CA ALA A 9 -6.67 -8.11 10.46
C ALA A 9 -6.18 -9.41 11.15
N THR A 10 -5.36 -10.16 10.43
CA THR A 10 -4.79 -11.45 10.80
C THR A 10 -3.31 -11.48 10.43
N ARG A 11 -2.59 -12.52 10.84
CA ARG A 11 -1.15 -12.64 10.61
C ARG A 11 -0.76 -12.37 9.14
N GLY A 12 0.17 -11.45 8.94
CA GLY A 12 0.65 -11.01 7.62
C GLY A 12 -0.14 -9.85 7.01
N ALA A 13 -1.22 -9.37 7.63
CA ALA A 13 -1.89 -8.16 7.21
C ALA A 13 -1.05 -6.93 7.58
N VAL A 14 -0.82 -6.05 6.61
CA VAL A 14 -0.23 -4.73 6.83
C VAL A 14 -1.20 -3.91 7.67
N GLU A 15 -0.72 -3.41 8.80
CA GLU A 15 -1.49 -2.60 9.76
C GLU A 15 -0.95 -1.19 9.93
N LYS A 16 0.27 -0.93 9.44
CA LYS A 16 0.96 0.35 9.52
C LYS A 16 1.85 0.58 8.30
N VAL A 17 1.87 1.78 7.76
CA VAL A 17 2.74 2.24 6.68
C VAL A 17 3.41 3.54 7.11
N VAL A 18 4.67 3.71 6.74
CA VAL A 18 5.44 4.94 6.98
C VAL A 18 6.22 5.24 5.73
N ILE A 19 6.05 6.45 5.21
CA ILE A 19 6.81 6.99 4.09
C ILE A 19 7.82 7.98 4.65
N ARG A 20 9.08 7.88 4.22
CA ARG A 20 10.13 8.84 4.51
C ARG A 20 10.86 9.14 3.21
N ASP A 21 10.65 10.35 2.69
CA ASP A 21 11.10 10.74 1.36
C ASP A 21 10.57 9.78 0.28
N HIS A 22 11.41 8.85 -0.20
CA HIS A 22 11.05 7.82 -1.18
C HIS A 22 11.04 6.40 -0.60
N ASP A 23 11.44 6.24 0.67
CA ASP A 23 11.49 4.96 1.34
C ASP A 23 10.15 4.64 1.98
N VAL A 24 9.65 3.43 1.72
CA VAL A 24 8.40 2.92 2.27
C VAL A 24 8.70 1.77 3.21
N SER A 25 8.30 1.94 4.46
CA SER A 25 8.36 0.94 5.52
C SER A 25 6.94 0.56 5.93
N TYR A 26 6.75 -0.68 6.37
CA TYR A 26 5.45 -1.16 6.82
C TYR A 26 5.56 -2.17 7.96
N GLY A 27 4.52 -2.21 8.78
CA GLY A 27 4.34 -3.17 9.85
C GLY A 27 3.23 -4.16 9.51
N THR A 28 3.43 -5.43 9.87
CA THR A 28 2.42 -6.47 9.72
C THR A 28 2.05 -7.09 11.06
N ILE A 29 0.80 -7.50 11.19
CA ILE A 29 0.33 -8.28 12.35
C ILE A 29 1.15 -9.57 12.46
N GLY A 30 1.76 -9.78 13.62
CA GLY A 30 2.59 -10.94 13.92
C GLY A 30 3.97 -10.95 13.26
N ARG A 31 4.45 -9.80 12.74
CA ARG A 31 5.78 -9.63 12.11
C ARG A 31 6.07 -10.69 11.02
N ALA A 32 5.03 -11.06 10.28
CA ALA A 32 5.11 -12.03 9.19
C ALA A 32 5.41 -11.34 7.85
N LYS A 33 5.59 -12.12 6.79
CA LYS A 33 5.62 -11.55 5.44
C LYS A 33 4.24 -10.96 5.10
N ALA A 34 4.24 -9.90 4.28
CA ALA A 34 3.01 -9.24 3.90
C ALA A 34 2.15 -10.16 3.02
N ARG A 35 0.84 -10.22 3.30
CA ARG A 35 -0.15 -11.01 2.55
C ARG A 35 -1.25 -10.16 1.94
N GLY A 36 -1.40 -8.94 2.45
CA GLY A 36 -2.46 -8.01 2.12
C GLY A 36 -2.49 -6.87 3.13
N VAL A 37 -3.50 -6.02 3.04
CA VAL A 37 -3.67 -4.83 3.89
C VAL A 37 -4.98 -4.94 4.68
N CYS A 38 -4.94 -4.66 5.99
CA CYS A 38 -6.17 -4.58 6.79
C CYS A 38 -6.75 -3.16 6.78
N GLY A 39 -7.95 -2.99 7.35
CA GLY A 39 -8.62 -1.68 7.37
C GLY A 39 -7.78 -0.56 8.01
N SER A 40 -7.06 -0.84 9.11
CA SER A 40 -6.18 0.16 9.73
C SER A 40 -4.98 0.47 8.85
N GLY A 41 -4.38 -0.54 8.21
CA GLY A 41 -3.28 -0.35 7.27
C GLY A 41 -3.69 0.47 6.04
N LEU A 42 -4.93 0.32 5.56
CA LEU A 42 -5.45 1.10 4.45
C LEU A 42 -5.61 2.58 4.84
N ILE A 43 -6.18 2.85 6.01
CA ILE A 43 -6.32 4.22 6.52
C ILE A 43 -4.95 4.87 6.67
N ASP A 44 -3.99 4.15 7.27
CA ASP A 44 -2.62 4.64 7.48
C ASP A 44 -1.91 4.89 6.14
N THR A 45 -2.08 4.00 5.17
CA THR A 45 -1.53 4.18 3.81
C THR A 45 -2.09 5.44 3.16
N ILE A 46 -3.41 5.63 3.14
CA ILE A 46 -4.03 6.82 2.53
C ILE A 46 -3.56 8.10 3.23
N ALA A 47 -3.46 8.08 4.57
CA ALA A 47 -2.96 9.23 5.33
C ALA A 47 -1.52 9.59 4.94
N GLU A 48 -0.62 8.60 4.88
CA GLU A 48 0.78 8.81 4.47
C GLU A 48 0.89 9.31 3.02
N LEU A 49 0.09 8.76 2.09
CA LEU A 49 0.07 9.20 0.71
C LEU A 49 -0.39 10.66 0.57
N MET A 50 -1.39 11.08 1.35
CA MET A 50 -1.84 12.48 1.36
C MET A 50 -0.78 13.41 1.97
N VAL A 51 -0.18 13.03 3.10
CA VAL A 51 0.85 13.84 3.79
C VAL A 51 2.06 14.09 2.89
N HIS A 52 2.43 13.10 2.06
CA HIS A 52 3.57 13.18 1.15
C HIS A 52 3.22 13.66 -0.27
N HIS A 53 1.99 14.17 -0.48
CA HIS A 53 1.51 14.67 -1.77
C HIS A 53 1.65 13.63 -2.92
N ILE A 54 1.48 12.35 -2.60
CA ILE A 54 1.46 11.27 -3.59
C ILE A 54 0.06 11.15 -4.22
N ILE A 55 -0.97 11.38 -3.40
CA ILE A 55 -2.36 11.52 -3.83
C ILE A 55 -2.92 12.89 -3.47
N ASP A 56 -3.98 13.31 -4.18
CA ASP A 56 -4.78 14.48 -3.84
C ASP A 56 -5.93 14.16 -2.86
N GLN A 57 -6.71 15.19 -2.50
CA GLN A 57 -7.87 15.04 -1.60
C GLN A 57 -9.01 14.19 -2.18
N SER A 58 -9.02 13.98 -3.50
CA SER A 58 -9.97 13.07 -4.16
C SER A 58 -9.50 11.62 -4.15
N GLY A 59 -8.31 11.35 -3.63
CA GLY A 59 -7.70 10.03 -3.59
C GLY A 59 -6.95 9.66 -4.88
N ARG A 60 -6.77 10.60 -5.80
CA ARG A 60 -6.09 10.36 -7.08
C ARG A 60 -4.59 10.52 -6.96
N PHE A 61 -3.82 9.65 -7.57
CA PHE A 61 -2.37 9.77 -7.69
C PHE A 61 -2.01 11.01 -8.52
N ILE A 62 -1.15 11.84 -7.94
CA ILE A 62 -0.64 13.07 -8.55
C ILE A 62 0.89 13.05 -8.70
N ASN A 63 1.59 12.13 -8.02
CA ASN A 63 3.03 11.98 -8.09
C ASN A 63 3.41 10.61 -8.67
N PHE A 64 3.52 10.54 -9.99
CA PHE A 64 3.91 9.33 -10.71
C PHE A 64 5.43 9.11 -10.75
N ASP A 65 6.24 10.08 -10.31
CA ASP A 65 7.70 9.94 -10.21
C ASP A 65 8.13 9.18 -8.95
N HIS A 66 7.20 8.96 -8.01
CA HIS A 66 7.50 8.20 -6.79
C HIS A 66 7.79 6.72 -7.12
N PRO A 67 8.91 6.12 -6.65
CA PRO A 67 9.32 4.76 -7.06
C PRO A 67 8.35 3.62 -6.73
N ARG A 68 7.38 3.88 -5.85
CA ARG A 68 6.33 2.93 -5.46
C ARG A 68 5.01 3.13 -6.20
N VAL A 69 4.88 4.17 -7.01
CA VAL A 69 3.69 4.39 -7.85
C VAL A 69 3.96 3.76 -9.21
N ARG A 70 3.04 2.92 -9.69
CA ARG A 70 3.08 2.37 -11.04
C ARG A 70 1.68 2.27 -11.62
N VAL A 71 1.57 2.18 -12.94
CA VAL A 71 0.30 1.96 -13.64
C VAL A 71 0.30 0.53 -14.20
N VAL A 72 -0.74 -0.23 -13.87
CA VAL A 72 -0.95 -1.61 -14.35
C VAL A 72 -2.36 -1.69 -14.91
N GLU A 73 -2.50 -2.08 -16.17
CA GLU A 73 -3.81 -2.18 -16.86
C GLU A 73 -4.63 -0.88 -16.74
N ASP A 74 -3.97 0.27 -16.97
CA ASP A 74 -4.54 1.63 -16.87
C ASP A 74 -5.04 2.02 -15.45
N VAL A 75 -4.72 1.23 -14.42
CA VAL A 75 -5.01 1.54 -13.02
C VAL A 75 -3.72 1.93 -12.30
N ALA A 76 -3.71 3.11 -11.68
CA ALA A 76 -2.58 3.52 -10.84
C ALA A 76 -2.62 2.76 -9.50
N GLU A 77 -1.47 2.25 -9.08
CA GLU A 77 -1.30 1.50 -7.85
C GLU A 77 -0.04 1.92 -7.08
N PHE A 78 -0.17 1.98 -5.76
CA PHE A 78 0.93 2.19 -4.83
C PHE A 78 1.38 0.88 -4.22
N VAL A 79 2.65 0.54 -4.39
CA VAL A 79 3.27 -0.68 -3.87
C VAL A 79 3.71 -0.48 -2.43
N ILE A 80 2.97 -1.07 -1.49
CA ILE A 80 3.35 -1.13 -0.07
C ILE A 80 4.47 -2.16 0.13
N ALA A 81 4.24 -3.39 -0.33
CA ALA A 81 5.22 -4.47 -0.24
C ALA A 81 5.49 -5.06 -1.63
N PRO A 82 6.76 -5.08 -2.09
CA PRO A 82 7.11 -5.72 -3.36
C PRO A 82 6.99 -7.25 -3.26
N GLU A 83 6.97 -7.91 -4.43
CA GLU A 83 6.80 -9.35 -4.62
C GLU A 83 7.78 -10.17 -3.76
N ASN A 84 9.05 -9.74 -3.70
CA ASN A 84 10.09 -10.43 -2.93
C ASN A 84 9.94 -10.28 -1.40
N ARG A 85 9.06 -9.39 -0.93
CA ARG A 85 8.77 -9.13 0.48
C ARG A 85 7.37 -9.56 0.90
N SER A 86 6.56 -10.05 -0.04
CA SER A 86 5.27 -10.67 0.27
C SER A 86 5.41 -12.18 0.50
N GLU A 87 4.39 -12.77 1.11
CA GLU A 87 4.30 -14.22 1.30
C GLU A 87 3.84 -14.92 0.03
N THR A 88 2.98 -14.26 -0.76
CA THR A 88 2.36 -14.83 -1.97
C THR A 88 3.28 -14.78 -3.18
N GLY A 89 4.34 -13.97 -3.15
CA GLY A 89 5.16 -13.67 -4.34
C GLY A 89 4.53 -12.62 -5.25
N GLU A 90 3.39 -12.04 -4.86
CA GLU A 90 2.74 -10.92 -5.55
C GLU A 90 2.86 -9.64 -4.71
N ALA A 91 2.93 -8.48 -5.35
CA ALA A 91 3.02 -7.22 -4.64
C ALA A 91 1.73 -6.93 -3.83
N VAL A 92 1.88 -6.39 -2.62
CA VAL A 92 0.77 -5.84 -1.85
C VAL A 92 0.63 -4.36 -2.22
N VAL A 93 -0.50 -4.03 -2.85
CA VAL A 93 -0.75 -2.71 -3.44
C VAL A 93 -2.05 -2.09 -2.94
N VAL A 94 -2.14 -0.77 -3.04
CA VAL A 94 -3.39 0.01 -2.94
C VAL A 94 -3.62 0.69 -4.28
N THR A 95 -4.84 0.59 -4.78
CA THR A 95 -5.24 1.04 -6.11
C THR A 95 -6.30 2.14 -6.02
N GLU A 96 -6.62 2.82 -7.12
CA GLU A 96 -7.60 3.92 -7.18
C GLU A 96 -9.07 3.47 -7.31
N ASP A 97 -9.34 2.17 -7.50
CA ASP A 97 -10.64 1.57 -7.85
C ASP A 97 -11.47 1.01 -6.67
#